data_AF-K3W7B2-F1
#
_entry.id   AF-K3W7B2-F1
#
_cell.length_a   1.000
_cell.length_b   1.000
_cell.length_c   1.000
_cell.angle_alpha   90.00
_cell.angle_beta   90.00
_cell.angle_gamma   90.00
#
_symmetry.space_group_name_H-M   'P 1'
#
loop_
_entity.id
_entity.type
_entity.pdbx_description
1 polymer ?
#
loop_
_entity_poly.entity_id
_entity_poly.type
_entity_poly.pdbx_seq_one_letter_code
_entity_poly.pdbx_strand_id
1 'polypeptide(L)'
;MVKSGKRLKASRPTWSKVLTFTAVHAVLLSSALAVPDLTERQLDVVTCPVTVSSGDKAVGIDVVADARCVAGGIGCFRDTCRYCKNWDIPQSMN
;
A
#
# COMPACT_ATOMS: atom_id res chain seq x y z
N MET A 1 -61.56 9.52 -11.67
CA MET A 1 -60.76 9.17 -10.47
C MET A 1 -59.65 10.20 -10.30
N VAL A 2 -59.86 11.22 -9.44
CA VAL A 2 -58.85 12.25 -9.13
C VAL A 2 -58.23 11.90 -7.78
N LYS A 3 -56.93 11.57 -7.76
CA LYS A 3 -56.19 11.20 -6.55
C LYS A 3 -55.73 12.46 -5.83
N SER A 4 -56.27 12.72 -4.64
CA SER A 4 -55.96 13.89 -3.80
C SER A 4 -54.47 13.94 -3.42
N GLY A 5 -53.80 15.05 -3.76
CA GLY A 5 -52.43 15.36 -3.33
C GLY A 5 -52.36 15.67 -1.84
N LYS A 6 -51.53 14.92 -1.10
CA LYS A 6 -51.25 15.18 0.32
C LYS A 6 -50.12 16.21 0.42
N ARG A 7 -50.46 17.37 0.97
CA ARG A 7 -49.55 18.48 1.27
C ARG A 7 -48.65 18.07 2.46
N LEU A 8 -47.38 17.76 2.20
CA LEU A 8 -46.39 17.50 3.24
C LEU A 8 -46.14 18.79 4.04
N LYS A 9 -46.42 18.77 5.34
CA LYS A 9 -46.12 19.88 6.27
C LYS A 9 -44.61 19.97 6.45
N ALA A 10 -43.99 20.96 5.82
CA ALA A 10 -42.62 21.36 6.10
C ALA A 10 -42.53 21.91 7.53
N SER A 11 -41.93 21.13 8.42
CA SER A 11 -41.58 21.54 9.78
C SER A 11 -40.53 22.66 9.70
N ARG A 12 -40.90 23.87 10.10
CA ARG A 12 -39.98 25.02 10.12
C ARG A 12 -39.00 24.83 11.28
N PRO A 13 -37.68 24.67 11.05
CA PRO A 13 -36.72 24.58 12.15
C PRO A 13 -36.59 25.95 12.83
N THR A 14 -36.72 25.98 14.15
CA THR A 14 -36.51 27.18 14.97
C THR A 14 -35.02 27.56 14.94
N TRP A 15 -34.75 28.83 14.64
CA TRP A 15 -33.41 29.36 14.34
C TRP A 15 -32.38 29.16 15.47
N SER A 16 -32.83 28.97 16.73
CA SER A 16 -31.96 28.65 17.88
C SER A 16 -31.17 27.35 17.74
N LYS A 17 -31.62 26.40 16.91
CA LYS A 17 -30.91 25.13 16.68
C LYS A 17 -29.86 25.22 15.56
N VAL A 18 -29.78 26.34 14.83
CA VAL A 18 -28.81 26.47 13.73
C VAL A 18 -27.43 26.92 14.25
N LEU A 19 -27.38 27.73 15.32
CA LEU A 19 -26.10 28.24 15.85
C LEU A 19 -25.25 27.19 16.61
N THR A 20 -25.86 26.14 17.17
CA THR A 20 -25.10 25.08 17.87
C THR A 20 -24.61 23.98 16.94
N PHE A 21 -25.11 23.88 15.71
CA PHE A 21 -24.71 22.84 14.76
C PHE A 21 -23.56 23.25 13.83
N THR A 22 -23.16 24.52 13.79
CA THR A 22 -22.09 25.00 12.91
C THR A 22 -20.69 24.81 13.49
N ALA A 23 -20.53 24.78 14.82
CA ALA A 23 -19.22 24.56 15.44
C ALA A 23 -18.72 23.11 15.34
N VAL A 24 -19.62 22.13 15.34
CA VAL A 24 -19.24 20.71 15.25
C VAL A 24 -18.90 20.32 13.80
N HIS A 25 -19.52 20.96 12.80
CA HIS A 25 -19.24 20.70 11.39
C HIS A 25 -17.94 21.35 10.88
N ALA A 26 -17.42 22.38 11.53
CA ALA A 26 -16.15 23.00 11.13
C ALA A 26 -14.93 22.11 11.42
N VAL A 27 -15.03 21.12 12.31
CA VAL A 27 -13.92 20.22 12.67
C VAL A 27 -13.84 19.00 11.75
N LEU A 28 -14.93 18.64 11.05
CA LEU A 28 -14.99 17.43 10.22
C LEU A 28 -14.53 17.62 8.76
N LEU A 29 -14.11 18.84 8.36
CA LEU A 29 -13.71 19.15 6.99
C LEU A 29 -12.25 19.61 6.88
N SER A 30 -11.32 19.02 7.64
CA SER A 30 -9.89 19.42 7.59
C SER A 30 -8.88 18.27 7.66
N SER A 31 -9.22 17.08 7.17
CA SER A 31 -8.20 16.04 7.01
C SER A 31 -8.40 15.26 5.71
N ALA A 32 -8.27 15.97 4.59
CA ALA A 32 -7.92 15.36 3.32
C ALA A 32 -6.44 15.67 3.03
N LEU A 33 -5.66 14.61 2.82
CA LEU A 33 -4.34 14.57 2.16
C LEU A 33 -3.09 14.81 3.02
N ALA A 34 -3.01 14.18 4.19
CA ALA A 34 -1.77 13.47 4.48
C ALA A 34 -1.96 12.04 3.96
N VAL A 35 -1.65 11.81 2.68
CA VAL A 35 -1.42 10.44 2.21
C VAL A 35 -0.20 9.95 2.98
N PRO A 36 -0.31 8.98 3.91
CA PRO A 36 0.89 8.32 4.38
C PRO A 36 1.49 7.66 3.14
N ASP A 37 2.61 8.23 2.75
CA ASP A 37 3.62 7.75 1.85
C ASP A 37 3.54 6.21 1.68
N LEU A 38 3.04 5.76 0.53
CA LEU A 38 3.03 4.34 0.15
C LEU A 38 4.45 3.80 -0.09
N THR A 39 5.50 4.56 0.27
CA THR A 39 6.89 4.32 -0.11
C THR A 39 7.80 3.86 1.04
N GLU A 40 7.28 3.71 2.26
CA GLU A 40 8.11 3.14 3.35
C GLU A 40 7.65 1.76 3.86
N ARG A 41 6.35 1.41 3.85
CA ARG A 41 5.91 0.03 4.24
C ARG A 41 5.89 -0.99 3.10
N GLN A 42 5.83 -0.53 1.85
CA GLN A 42 5.89 -1.41 0.68
C GLN A 42 7.34 -1.70 0.27
N LEU A 43 8.28 -0.81 0.63
CA LEU A 43 9.70 -0.95 0.29
C LEU A 43 10.36 -2.08 1.11
N ASP A 44 9.90 -2.33 2.33
CA ASP A 44 10.34 -3.47 3.15
C ASP A 44 9.96 -4.84 2.56
N VAL A 45 8.87 -4.94 1.79
CA VAL A 45 8.45 -6.20 1.16
C VAL A 45 9.20 -6.43 -0.17
N VAL A 46 9.72 -5.36 -0.78
CA VAL A 46 10.50 -5.41 -2.02
C VAL A 46 11.96 -5.03 -1.76
N THR A 47 12.49 -5.33 -0.58
CA THR A 47 13.92 -5.25 -0.34
C THR A 47 14.42 -6.57 0.19
N CYS A 48 15.63 -6.90 -0.26
CA CYS A 48 16.36 -8.03 0.26
C CYS A 48 17.47 -7.48 1.16
N PRO A 49 17.39 -7.62 2.49
CA PRO A 49 18.33 -7.00 3.42
C PRO A 49 19.69 -7.71 3.46
N VAL A 50 19.94 -8.68 2.58
CA VAL A 50 21.14 -9.48 2.55
C VAL A 50 21.87 -9.29 1.23
N THR A 51 23.18 -9.18 1.34
CA THR A 51 24.10 -9.16 0.21
C THR A 51 24.82 -10.50 0.12
N VAL A 52 25.19 -10.89 -1.09
CA VAL A 52 26.04 -12.06 -1.32
C VAL A 52 27.44 -11.88 -0.75
N SER A 53 28.14 -13.00 -0.51
CA SER A 53 29.55 -12.96 -0.17
C SER A 53 30.38 -12.46 -1.36
N SER A 54 31.60 -11.98 -1.09
CA SER A 54 32.52 -11.56 -2.17
C SER A 54 32.87 -12.73 -3.11
N GLY A 55 32.89 -13.96 -2.62
CA GLY A 55 33.12 -15.16 -3.43
C GLY A 55 32.00 -15.40 -4.44
N ASP A 56 30.75 -15.35 -3.98
CA ASP A 56 29.55 -15.48 -4.82
C ASP A 56 29.49 -14.38 -5.90
N LYS A 57 29.77 -13.13 -5.50
CA LYS A 57 29.82 -12.00 -6.43
C LYS A 57 30.92 -12.16 -7.48
N ALA A 58 32.08 -12.69 -7.10
CA ALA A 58 33.17 -12.98 -8.02
C ALA A 58 32.80 -14.07 -9.03
N VAL A 59 31.94 -15.01 -8.63
CA VAL A 59 31.41 -16.06 -9.51
C VAL A 59 30.12 -15.67 -10.25
N GLY A 60 29.72 -14.39 -10.22
CA GLY A 60 28.57 -13.89 -10.96
C GLY A 60 27.22 -14.24 -10.33
N ILE A 61 27.19 -14.54 -9.04
CA ILE A 61 25.97 -14.70 -8.25
C ILE A 61 25.70 -13.41 -7.48
N ASP A 62 24.48 -12.91 -7.57
CA ASP A 62 24.01 -11.75 -6.84
C ASP A 62 22.61 -12.03 -6.26
N VAL A 63 22.06 -11.09 -5.51
CA VAL A 63 20.77 -11.22 -4.86
C VAL A 63 19.88 -10.04 -5.19
N VAL A 64 18.64 -10.34 -5.57
CA VAL A 64 17.61 -9.34 -5.87
C VAL A 64 16.39 -9.55 -4.98
N ALA A 65 15.69 -8.45 -4.72
CA ALA A 65 14.39 -8.52 -4.10
C ALA A 65 13.35 -9.02 -5.12
N ASP A 66 12.64 -10.09 -4.79
CA ASP A 66 11.57 -10.67 -5.61
C ASP A 66 10.40 -11.11 -4.71
N ALA A 67 9.32 -10.33 -4.72
CA ALA A 67 8.11 -10.62 -3.96
C ALA A 67 7.39 -11.90 -4.41
N ARG A 68 7.74 -12.46 -5.58
CA ARG A 68 7.21 -13.76 -6.04
C ARG A 68 7.74 -14.92 -5.21
N CYS A 69 8.83 -14.72 -4.46
CA CYS A 69 9.39 -15.75 -3.59
C CYS A 69 8.50 -16.13 -2.40
N VAL A 70 7.44 -15.37 -2.11
CA VAL A 70 6.39 -15.77 -1.16
C VAL A 70 5.72 -17.08 -1.54
N ALA A 71 5.64 -17.39 -2.84
CA ALA A 71 5.13 -18.67 -3.35
C ALA A 71 6.24 -19.73 -3.48
N GLY A 72 7.48 -19.39 -3.16
CA GLY A 72 8.68 -20.18 -3.43
C GLY A 72 9.09 -20.18 -4.91
N GLY A 73 10.11 -20.97 -5.23
CA GLY A 73 10.64 -21.10 -6.58
C GLY A 73 12.16 -21.32 -6.62
N ILE A 74 12.70 -21.57 -7.81
CA ILE A 74 14.14 -21.76 -7.99
C ILE A 74 14.88 -20.44 -7.73
N GLY A 75 15.90 -20.52 -6.87
CA GLY A 75 16.71 -19.38 -6.47
C GLY A 75 16.10 -18.53 -5.37
N CYS A 76 14.86 -18.78 -4.94
CA CYS A 76 14.27 -18.07 -3.81
C CYS A 76 14.86 -18.55 -2.49
N PHE A 77 15.24 -17.61 -1.64
CA PHE A 77 15.71 -17.89 -0.30
C PHE A 77 15.15 -16.80 0.62
N ARG A 78 14.19 -17.14 1.48
CA ARG A 78 13.25 -16.20 2.14
C ARG A 78 12.13 -15.72 1.21
N ASP A 79 11.12 -15.10 1.80
CA ASP A 79 9.87 -14.72 1.14
C ASP A 79 10.02 -13.55 0.15
N THR A 80 11.16 -12.85 0.19
CA THR A 80 11.41 -11.62 -0.59
C THR A 80 12.75 -11.59 -1.34
N CYS A 81 13.59 -12.63 -1.25
CA CYS A 81 14.93 -12.62 -1.82
C CYS A 81 15.15 -13.76 -2.81
N ARG A 82 15.85 -13.46 -3.91
CA ARG A 82 16.17 -14.42 -4.96
C ARG A 82 17.61 -14.28 -5.42
N TYR A 83 18.31 -15.40 -5.57
CA TYR A 83 19.59 -15.46 -6.26
C TYR A 83 19.41 -15.18 -7.74
N CYS A 84 20.20 -14.27 -8.28
CA CYS A 84 20.26 -13.99 -9.70
C CYS A 84 21.68 -14.25 -10.23
N LYS A 85 21.72 -14.74 -11.45
CA LYS A 85 22.96 -14.93 -12.20
C LYS A 85 23.24 -13.69 -13.04
N ASN A 86 24.41 -13.09 -12.86
CA ASN A 86 24.80 -11.88 -13.58
C ASN A 86 25.57 -12.21 -14.88
N TRP A 87 26.35 -13.29 -14.91
CA TRP A 87 27.05 -13.76 -16.11
C TRP A 87 27.31 -15.26 -16.08
N ASP A 88 27.49 -15.87 -17.24
CA ASP A 88 27.75 -17.31 -17.39
C ASP A 88 29.20 -17.66 -17.14
N ILE A 89 29.48 -18.17 -15.94
CA ILE A 89 30.71 -18.93 -15.64
C ILE A 89 30.37 -20.31 -15.05
N PRO A 90 31.29 -21.29 -15.13
CA PRO A 90 31.00 -22.68 -14.73
C PRO A 90 30.33 -22.83 -13.36
N GLN A 91 30.76 -22.03 -12.38
CA GLN A 91 30.28 -22.05 -11.00
C GLN A 91 28.84 -21.55 -10.83
N SER A 92 28.30 -20.84 -11.83
CA SER A 92 26.95 -20.24 -11.83
C SER A 92 25.99 -20.93 -12.81
N MET A 93 26.41 -22.05 -13.42
CA MET A 93 25.65 -22.77 -14.47
C MET A 93 24.81 -23.94 -13.94
N ASN A 94 24.51 -23.97 -12.64
CA ASN A 94 23.76 -25.04 -11.99
C ASN A 94 22.49 -24.51 -11.30
#